data_AF-A0A5C6CQY0-F1
#
_entry.id   AF-A0A5C6CQY0-F1
#
_cell.length_a   1.000
_cell.length_b   1.000
_cell.length_c   1.000
_cell.angle_alpha   90.00
_cell.angle_beta   90.00
_cell.angle_gamma   90.00
#
_symmetry.space_group_name_H-M   'P 1'
#
loop_
_entity.id
_entity.type
_entity.pdbx_description
1 polymer ?
#
loop_
_entity_poly.entity_id
_entity_poly.type
_entity_poly.pdbx_seq_one_letter_code
_entity_poly.pdbx_strand_id
1 'polypeptide(L)' 'MPDPKLKNVFEAILKYGHDEDFAPRVDDQFKSTQAPAGSREKLEVMAERIRMGHPLWHQDDRADYSGLTGAVRPRD' A
#
# COMPACT_ATOMS: atom_id res chain seq x y z
N MET A 1 -5.72 13.28 -19.93
CA MET A 1 -5.00 14.15 -20.90
C MET A 1 -4.19 15.15 -20.10
N PRO A 2 -2.93 15.44 -20.48
CA PRO A 2 -2.13 16.47 -19.78
C PRO A 2 -2.81 17.84 -19.92
N ASP A 3 -2.76 18.65 -18.87
CA ASP A 3 -3.28 20.01 -18.90
C ASP A 3 -2.47 20.85 -19.92
N PRO A 4 -3.09 21.36 -20.99
CA PRO A 4 -2.39 22.05 -22.07
C PRO A 4 -1.75 23.38 -21.64
N LYS A 5 -2.00 23.85 -20.41
CA LYS A 5 -1.37 25.05 -19.84
C LYS A 5 -0.03 24.77 -19.17
N LEU A 6 0.33 23.51 -18.90
CA LEU A 6 1.59 23.14 -18.26
C LEU A 6 2.71 23.08 -19.30
N LYS A 7 3.71 23.94 -19.17
CA LYS A 7 4.79 24.12 -20.16
C LYS A 7 5.92 23.12 -20.01
N ASN A 8 6.10 22.56 -18.81
CA ASN A 8 7.18 21.63 -18.52
C ASN A 8 6.84 20.72 -17.33
N VAL A 9 7.72 19.74 -17.10
CA VAL A 9 7.58 18.74 -16.04
C VAL A 9 7.60 19.35 -14.63
N PHE A 10 8.34 20.43 -14.40
CA PHE A 10 8.40 21.09 -13.08
C PHE A 10 7.08 21.76 -12.73
N GLU A 11 6.41 22.40 -13.68
CA GLU A 11 5.08 22.98 -13.47
C GLU A 11 4.03 21.91 -13.16
N ALA A 12 4.15 20.73 -13.78
CA ALA A 12 3.29 19.60 -13.48
C ALA A 12 3.53 19.05 -12.06
N ILE A 13 4.79 18.85 -11.68
CA ILE A 13 5.17 18.41 -10.32
C ILE A 13 4.67 19.41 -9.27
N LEU A 14 4.88 20.71 -9.49
CA LEU A 14 4.41 21.75 -8.57
C LEU A 14 2.89 21.77 -8.44
N LYS A 15 2.16 21.56 -9.55
CA LYS A 15 0.69 21.60 -9.57
C LYS A 15 0.04 20.38 -8.91
N TYR A 16 0.57 19.19 -9.18
CA TYR A 16 -0.03 17.93 -8.72
C TYR A 16 0.57 17.43 -7.40
N GLY A 17 1.58 18.14 -6.87
CA GLY A 17 2.30 17.78 -5.68
C GLY A 17 3.49 16.87 -5.98
N HIS A 18 4.48 16.96 -5.11
CA HIS A 18 5.58 16.00 -4.99
C HIS A 18 5.40 15.22 -3.68
N ASP A 19 6.07 14.08 -3.59
CA ASP A 19 5.98 13.15 -2.47
C ASP A 19 6.40 13.75 -1.12
N GLU A 20 7.15 14.85 -1.11
CA GLU A 20 7.63 15.52 0.11
C GLU A 20 6.50 15.96 1.07
N ASP A 21 5.31 16.29 0.55
CA ASP A 21 4.16 16.71 1.37
C ASP A 21 3.15 15.58 1.63
N PHE A 22 3.40 14.37 1.10
CA PHE A 22 2.47 13.26 1.28
C PHE A 22 2.55 12.73 2.71
N ALA A 23 1.50 13.02 3.50
CA ALA A 23 1.29 12.43 4.81
C ALA A 23 0.12 11.44 4.75
N PRO A 24 0.36 10.12 4.93
CA PRO A 24 -0.72 9.15 4.96
C PRO A 24 -1.64 9.41 6.16
N ARG A 25 -2.96 9.31 5.94
CA ARG A 25 -3.94 9.55 6.99
C ARG A 25 -4.22 8.29 7.81
N VAL A 26 -4.50 8.46 9.09
CA VAL A 26 -4.95 7.39 9.99
C VAL A 26 -6.35 7.76 10.48
N ASP A 27 -7.32 6.89 10.19
CA ASP A 27 -8.71 7.02 10.60
C ASP A 27 -9.28 5.63 10.94
N ASP A 28 -10.58 5.56 11.25
CA ASP A 28 -11.23 4.32 11.67
C ASP A 28 -11.23 3.22 10.61
N GLN A 29 -10.98 3.54 9.34
CA GLN A 29 -10.91 2.58 8.24
C GLN A 29 -9.52 1.93 8.12
N PHE A 30 -8.49 2.49 8.77
CA PHE A 30 -7.15 1.93 8.81
C PHE A 30 -7.08 0.72 9.76
N LYS A 31 -7.43 -0.47 9.25
CA LYS A 31 -7.43 -1.74 10.01
C LYS A 31 -6.22 -2.61 9.70
N SER A 32 -5.72 -3.32 10.70
CA SER A 32 -4.71 -4.38 10.57
C SER A 32 -5.22 -5.56 9.74
N THR A 33 -4.31 -6.31 9.11
CA THR A 33 -4.61 -7.60 8.47
C THR A 33 -3.74 -8.73 9.02
N GLN A 34 -4.37 -9.88 9.22
CA GLN A 34 -3.71 -11.13 9.61
C GLN A 34 -3.46 -12.06 8.43
N ALA A 35 -3.66 -11.59 7.20
CA ALA A 35 -3.41 -12.36 5.99
C ALA A 35 -1.92 -12.77 5.89
N PRO A 36 -1.60 -13.99 5.40
CA PRO A 36 -0.23 -14.45 5.23
C PRO A 36 0.59 -13.54 4.32
N ALA A 37 1.90 -13.42 4.60
CA ALA A 37 2.82 -12.72 3.72
C ALA A 37 2.81 -13.34 2.31
N GLY A 38 2.74 -12.49 1.29
CA GLY A 38 2.69 -12.91 -0.12
C GLY A 38 1.35 -13.47 -0.59
N SER A 39 0.35 -13.62 0.28
CA SER A 39 -1.00 -14.02 -0.13
C SER A 39 -1.66 -12.94 -0.99
N ARG A 40 -2.57 -13.36 -1.88
CA ARG A 40 -3.38 -12.44 -2.70
C ARG A 40 -4.19 -11.48 -1.81
N GLU A 41 -4.79 -12.01 -0.75
CA GLU A 41 -5.56 -11.24 0.23
C GLU A 41 -4.73 -10.11 0.88
N LYS A 42 -3.49 -10.39 1.33
CA LYS A 42 -2.62 -9.35 1.90
C LYS A 42 -2.30 -8.27 0.88
N LEU A 43 -2.03 -8.65 -0.36
CA LEU A 43 -1.75 -7.70 -1.44
C LEU A 43 -2.96 -6.82 -1.77
N GLU A 44 -4.17 -7.37 -1.72
CA GLU A 44 -5.41 -6.61 -1.92
C GLU A 44 -5.64 -5.57 -0.82
N VAL A 45 -5.46 -5.95 0.45
CA VAL A 45 -5.54 -5.02 1.59
C VAL A 45 -4.51 -3.89 1.46
N MET A 46 -3.27 -4.23 1.12
CA MET A 46 -2.19 -3.25 0.95
C MET A 46 -2.46 -2.29 -0.21
N ALA A 47 -2.95 -2.81 -1.33
CA ALA A 47 -3.31 -1.99 -2.47
C ALA A 47 -4.44 -1.01 -2.10
N GLU A 48 -5.43 -1.47 -1.34
CA GLU A 48 -6.53 -0.61 -0.90
C GLU A 48 -6.06 0.49 0.04
N ARG A 49 -5.17 0.19 0.99
CA ARG A 49 -4.56 1.21 1.87
C ARG A 49 -3.89 2.33 1.06
N ILE A 50 -3.11 1.97 0.04
CA ILE A 50 -2.45 2.97 -0.82
C ILE A 50 -3.49 3.81 -1.57
N ARG A 51 -4.52 3.18 -2.15
CA ARG A 51 -5.60 3.90 -2.87
C ARG A 51 -6.33 4.87 -1.95
N MET A 52 -6.54 4.46 -0.70
CA MET A 52 -7.17 5.29 0.32
C MET A 52 -6.21 6.33 0.91
N GLY A 53 -4.90 6.29 0.65
CA GLY A 53 -3.94 7.22 1.26
C GLY A 53 -3.66 6.93 2.74
N HIS A 54 -3.78 5.67 3.16
CA HIS A 54 -3.34 5.18 4.47
C HIS A 54 -1.87 4.76 4.45
N PRO A 55 -1.24 4.58 5.63
CA PRO A 55 0.06 3.94 5.71
C PRO A 55 -0.01 2.53 5.12
N LEU A 56 1.09 2.10 4.48
CA LEU A 56 1.15 0.75 3.93
C LEU A 56 1.03 -0.33 5.02
N TRP A 57 1.70 -0.10 6.15
CA TRP A 57 1.83 -1.05 7.25
C TRP A 57 1.08 -0.57 8.49
N HIS A 58 0.30 -1.48 9.08
CA HIS A 58 -0.26 -1.31 10.40
C HIS A 58 0.65 -2.00 11.43
N GLN A 59 0.83 -1.41 12.62
CA GLN A 59 1.67 -1.98 13.68
C GLN A 59 1.23 -3.40 14.09
N ASP A 60 -0.08 -3.64 14.07
CA ASP A 60 -0.69 -4.93 14.38
C ASP A 60 -0.89 -5.85 13.16
N ASP A 61 -0.31 -5.53 11.99
CA ASP A 61 -0.30 -6.48 10.87
C ASP A 61 0.49 -7.73 11.26
N ARG A 62 0.07 -8.91 10.76
CA ARG A 62 0.85 -10.14 10.90
C ARG A 62 2.28 -9.91 10.39
N ALA A 63 3.26 -10.07 11.28
CA ALA A 63 4.68 -9.89 11.01
C ALA A 63 5.44 -11.21 10.82
N ASP A 64 4.83 -12.35 11.14
CA ASP A 64 5.49 -13.67 11.11
C ASP A 64 4.61 -14.76 10.46
N TYR A 65 5.15 -15.98 10.43
CA TYR A 65 4.47 -17.16 9.92
C TYR A 65 3.83 -18.02 11.03
N SER A 66 3.71 -17.50 12.25
CA SER A 66 3.25 -18.27 13.41
C SER A 66 1.82 -18.75 13.21
N GLY A 67 1.58 -20.05 13.41
CA GLY A 67 0.27 -20.68 13.23
C GLY A 67 -0.17 -20.85 11.77
N LEU A 68 0.69 -20.57 10.78
CA LEU A 68 0.38 -20.83 9.38
C LEU A 68 0.77 -22.25 8.98
N THR A 69 -0.18 -22.97 8.36
CA THR A 69 0.09 -24.25 7.71
C THR A 69 0.34 -23.99 6.23
N GLY A 70 1.59 -24.19 5.78
CA GLY A 70 1.95 -24.14 4.37
C GLY A 70 1.92 -25.54 3.74
N ALA A 71 1.41 -25.64 2.52
CA ALA A 71 1.58 -26.86 1.73
C ALA A 71 3.03 -26.96 1.26
N VAL A 72 3.81 -27.88 1.85
CA VAL A 72 5.13 -28.23 1.31
C VAL A 72 4.89 -29.09 0.08
N ARG A 73 5.24 -28.58 -1.10
CA ARG A 73 5.40 -29.42 -2.30
C ARG A 73 6.86 -29.89 -2.33
N PRO A 74 7.13 -31.18 -2.08
CA PRO A 74 8.46 -31.72 -2.29
C PRO A 74 8.91 -31.42 -3.71
N ARG A 75 10.19 -31.09 -3.89
CA ARG A 75 10.79 -31.11 -5.23
C ARG A 75 11.03 -32.58 -5.57
N ASP A 76 10.59 -33.01 -6.76
CA ASP A 76 10.92 -34.33 -7.31
C ASP A 76 12.44 -34.51 -7.44
#